data_AF-A0A9E4A8U7-F1
#
_entry.id   AF-A0A9E4A8U7-F1
#
_cell.length_a   1.000
_cell.length_b   1.000
_cell.length_c   1.000
_cell.angle_alpha   90.00
_cell.angle_beta   90.00
_cell.angle_gamma   90.00
#
_symmetry.space_group_name_H-M   'P 1'
#
loop_
_entity.id
_entity.type
_entity.pdbx_description
1 polymer ?
#
loop_
_entity_poly.entity_id
_entity_poly.type
_entity_poly.pdbx_seq_one_letter_code
_entity_poly.pdbx_strand_id
1 'polypeptide(L)' 'MVKNPTKERERGRKRGHEPVLVALGSALIWLAGCDSNEMPVAVGSIPGHTVDVGGTAAISLDRYFSDPDGDGLIYRAES' A
#
# COMPACT_ATOMS: atom_id res chain seq x y z
N MET A 1 -15.46 -11.68 -65.89
CA MET A 1 -15.43 -10.41 -65.14
C MET A 1 -16.86 -10.04 -64.72
N VAL A 2 -17.35 -10.56 -63.61
CA VAL A 2 -18.34 -9.92 -62.71
C VAL A 2 -18.09 -10.58 -61.34
N LYS A 3 -17.83 -9.76 -60.32
CA LYS A 3 -17.40 -10.17 -58.98
C LYS A 3 -18.65 -10.56 -58.16
N ASN A 4 -18.67 -11.76 -57.57
CA ASN A 4 -19.68 -12.15 -56.60
C ASN A 4 -19.37 -11.52 -55.22
N PRO A 5 -20.34 -10.86 -54.56
CA PRO A 5 -20.10 -10.14 -53.33
C PRO A 5 -20.09 -11.04 -52.08
N THR A 6 -18.97 -10.95 -51.37
CA THR A 6 -18.84 -10.63 -49.93
C THR A 6 -19.74 -11.35 -48.90
N LYS A 7 -19.11 -12.37 -48.30
CA LYS A 7 -19.08 -12.78 -46.88
C LYS A 7 -20.36 -13.25 -46.18
N GLU A 8 -20.42 -14.57 -46.12
CA GLU A 8 -21.12 -15.42 -45.15
C GLU A 8 -20.86 -15.00 -43.69
N ARG A 9 -21.92 -15.10 -42.89
CA ARG A 9 -21.98 -14.74 -41.47
C ARG A 9 -21.48 -15.91 -40.61
N GLU A 10 -20.36 -15.71 -39.90
CA GLU A 10 -20.03 -16.56 -38.77
C GLU A 10 -20.53 -15.94 -37.46
N ARG A 11 -21.40 -16.68 -36.79
CA ARG A 11 -21.93 -16.39 -35.46
C ARG A 11 -20.94 -16.89 -34.41
N GLY A 12 -20.65 -16.05 -33.41
CA GLY A 12 -20.43 -16.54 -32.05
C GLY A 12 -19.22 -15.98 -31.30
N ARG A 13 -19.45 -15.00 -30.42
CA ARG A 13 -19.00 -15.06 -29.02
C ARG A 13 -19.76 -14.01 -28.19
N LYS A 14 -20.74 -14.47 -27.41
CA LYS A 14 -21.40 -13.65 -26.38
C LYS A 14 -20.42 -13.36 -25.25
N ARG A 15 -20.23 -12.09 -24.89
CA ARG A 15 -19.86 -11.65 -23.53
C ARG A 15 -20.42 -10.25 -23.31
N GLY A 16 -21.62 -10.18 -22.76
CA GLY A 16 -22.13 -8.98 -22.10
C GLY A 16 -21.80 -9.12 -20.62
N HIS A 17 -20.98 -8.21 -20.10
CA HIS A 17 -20.74 -8.03 -18.68
C HIS A 17 -20.52 -6.54 -18.45
N GLU A 18 -21.57 -5.75 -18.64
CA GLU A 18 -21.71 -4.46 -17.97
C GLU A 18 -21.96 -4.79 -16.48
N PRO A 19 -21.09 -4.42 -15.53
CA PRO A 19 -21.28 -4.81 -14.14
C PRO A 19 -22.40 -3.97 -13.49
N VAL A 20 -23.49 -4.66 -13.14
CA VAL A 20 -24.53 -4.14 -12.23
C VAL A 20 -23.95 -4.12 -10.82
N LEU A 21 -23.88 -2.92 -10.24
CA LEU A 21 -23.53 -2.68 -8.84
C LEU A 21 -24.64 -3.22 -7.93
N VAL A 22 -24.29 -4.07 -6.94
CA VAL A 22 -24.89 -4.24 -5.59
C VAL A 22 -24.51 -5.63 -5.04
N ALA A 23 -23.57 -5.67 -4.09
CA ALA A 23 -23.53 -6.63 -2.99
C ALA A 23 -22.51 -6.12 -1.94
N LEU A 24 -22.98 -5.95 -0.70
CA LEU A 24 -22.18 -5.59 0.46
C LEU A 24 -21.26 -6.77 0.82
N GLY A 25 -19.96 -6.51 0.78
CA GLY A 25 -18.93 -7.42 1.25
C GLY A 25 -17.62 -6.68 1.11
N SER A 26 -17.04 -6.26 2.25
CA SER A 26 -15.78 -5.52 2.31
C SER A 26 -14.78 -6.09 1.31
N ALA A 27 -14.48 -5.31 0.28
CA ALA A 27 -13.40 -5.63 -0.62
C ALA A 27 -12.11 -5.52 0.18
N LEU A 28 -11.65 -6.65 0.72
CA LEU A 28 -10.28 -6.81 1.14
C LEU A 28 -9.43 -6.62 -0.13
N ILE A 29 -8.87 -5.42 -0.29
CA ILE A 29 -7.98 -5.10 -1.40
C ILE A 29 -6.75 -5.99 -1.24
N TRP A 30 -6.66 -7.03 -2.08
CA TRP A 30 -5.41 -7.70 -2.44
C TRP A 30 -5.18 -7.43 -3.92
N LEU A 31 -4.71 -6.23 -4.24
CA LEU A 31 -4.16 -5.93 -5.55
C LEU A 31 -2.76 -5.41 -5.31
N ALA A 32 -1.80 -6.27 -5.65
CA ALA A 32 -0.37 -6.05 -5.57
C ALA A 32 0.00 -4.62 -5.95
N GLY A 33 0.54 -3.88 -4.98
CA GLY A 33 1.23 -2.65 -5.27
C GLY A 33 2.39 -2.97 -6.21
N CYS A 34 2.48 -2.23 -7.29
CA CYS A 34 3.76 -1.71 -7.69
C CYS A 34 4.25 -0.77 -6.57
N ASP A 35 4.53 -1.30 -5.37
CA ASP A 35 4.88 -0.49 -4.21
C ASP A 35 6.36 -0.15 -4.30
N SER A 36 6.62 1.14 -4.47
CA SER A 36 7.95 1.66 -4.20
C SER A 36 8.16 1.59 -2.70
N ASN A 37 9.39 1.33 -2.26
CA ASN A 37 9.73 1.40 -0.84
C ASN A 37 9.22 2.72 -0.25
N GLU A 38 8.43 2.62 0.80
CA GLU A 38 8.01 3.74 1.61
C GLU A 38 9.14 4.15 2.55
N MET A 39 9.09 5.39 3.00
CA MET A 39 10.03 5.88 4.01
C MET A 39 9.50 5.56 5.41
N PRO A 40 10.39 5.37 6.40
CA PRO A 40 9.99 5.32 7.79
C PRO A 40 9.17 6.56 8.19
N VAL A 41 8.13 6.34 8.99
CA VAL A 41 7.24 7.39 9.48
C VAL A 41 7.31 7.51 11.00
N ALA A 42 7.26 8.76 11.49
CA ALA A 42 7.02 9.02 12.90
C ALA A 42 5.52 8.80 13.20
N VAL A 43 5.21 7.90 14.12
CA VAL A 43 3.84 7.59 14.56
C VAL A 43 3.49 8.27 15.89
N GLY A 44 4.46 8.97 16.49
CA GLY A 44 4.30 9.73 17.71
C GLY A 44 5.46 10.70 17.95
N SER A 45 5.51 11.27 19.14
CA SER A 45 6.62 12.13 19.57
C SER A 45 7.26 11.56 20.82
N ILE A 46 8.59 11.60 20.87
CA ILE A 46 9.34 11.23 22.07
C ILE A 46 9.08 12.34 23.11
N PRO A 47 8.53 12.03 24.29
CA PRO A 47 8.27 13.02 25.31
C PRO A 47 9.58 13.61 25.86
N GLY A 48 9.51 14.83 26.40
CA GLY A 48 10.63 15.41 27.13
C GLY A 48 10.95 14.59 28.39
N HIS A 49 12.23 14.40 28.67
CA HIS A 49 12.71 13.70 29.86
C HIS A 49 13.49 14.67 30.74
N THR A 50 13.20 14.68 32.04
CA THR A 50 14.06 15.28 33.05
C THR A 50 15.04 14.21 33.53
N VAL A 51 16.33 14.53 33.53
CA VAL A 51 17.40 13.64 33.97
C VAL A 51 18.22 14.39 35.00
N ASP A 52 18.53 13.73 36.11
CA ASP A 52 19.42 14.27 37.12
C ASP A 52 20.81 14.53 36.54
N VAL A 53 21.53 15.48 37.12
CA VAL A 53 22.91 15.78 36.71
C VAL A 53 23.78 14.54 36.90
N GLY A 54 24.41 14.08 35.82
CA GLY A 54 25.21 12.84 35.79
C GLY A 54 24.37 11.56 35.68
N GLY A 55 23.06 11.66 35.59
CA GLY A 55 22.14 10.53 35.39
C GLY A 55 22.11 10.02 33.95
N THR A 56 21.33 8.96 33.73
CA THR A 56 21.09 8.38 32.40
C THR A 56 19.61 8.08 32.24
N ALA A 57 19.08 8.28 31.04
CA ALA A 57 17.73 7.87 30.66
C ALA A 57 17.78 6.82 29.55
N ALA A 58 16.93 5.80 29.65
CA ALA A 58 16.72 4.82 28.60
C ALA A 58 15.36 5.09 27.93
N ILE A 59 15.37 5.18 26.60
CA ILE A 59 14.17 5.48 25.81
C ILE A 59 13.98 4.33 24.81
N SER A 60 12.84 3.64 24.90
CA SER A 60 12.41 2.65 23.91
C SER A 60 11.78 3.35 22.70
N LEU A 61 12.30 3.10 21.50
CA LEU A 61 11.93 3.82 20.26
C LEU A 61 10.85 3.13 19.43
N ASP A 62 10.53 1.87 19.73
CA ASP A 62 9.58 1.00 19.00
C ASP A 62 8.16 1.58 18.91
N ARG A 63 7.82 2.52 19.80
CA ARG A 63 6.50 3.15 19.85
C ARG A 63 6.40 4.47 19.09
N TYR A 64 7.50 4.97 18.54
CA TYR A 64 7.54 6.31 17.95
C TYR A 64 7.80 6.32 16.45
N PHE A 65 8.31 5.21 15.90
CA PHE A 65 8.61 5.08 14.48
C PHE A 65 8.11 3.74 13.94
N SER A 66 7.66 3.73 12.69
CA SER A 66 7.26 2.53 11.97
C SER A 66 7.72 2.62 10.52
N ASP A 67 8.02 1.48 9.92
CA ASP A 67 8.21 1.36 8.49
C ASP A 67 6.97 0.67 7.89
N PRO A 68 6.27 1.27 6.90
CA PRO A 68 5.08 0.67 6.29
C PRO A 68 5.35 -0.67 5.59
N ASP A 69 6.55 -0.86 5.04
CA ASP A 69 6.97 -2.08 4.37
C ASP A 69 7.49 -3.13 5.36
N GLY A 70 7.71 -2.74 6.62
CA GLY A 70 8.23 -3.59 7.67
C GLY A 70 9.76 -3.72 7.64
N ASP A 71 10.45 -2.81 6.95
CA ASP A 71 11.91 -2.78 6.94
C ASP A 71 12.50 -2.43 8.32
N GLY A 72 13.75 -2.82 8.53
CA GLY A 72 14.49 -2.50 9.73
C GLY A 72 14.84 -1.01 9.83
N LEU A 73 14.57 -0.41 10.98
CA LEU A 73 14.85 1.01 11.23
C LEU A 73 16.30 1.24 11.71
N ILE A 74 16.96 2.26 11.13
CA ILE A 74 18.29 2.74 11.55
C ILE A 74 18.13 4.08 12.26
N TYR A 75 18.74 4.22 13.44
CA TYR A 75 18.61 5.41 14.29
C TYR A 75 19.95 6.14 14.44
N ARG A 76 19.89 7.48 14.46
CA ARG A 76 21.01 8.37 14.81
C ARG A 76 20.55 9.39 15.85
N ALA A 77 21.36 9.61 16.87
CA ALA A 77 21.17 10.66 17.86
C ALA A 77 22.28 11.71 17.72
N GLU A 78 21.92 12.98 17.94
CA GLU A 78 22.81 14.14 17.84
C GLU A 78 22.57 15.07 19.04
N SER A 79 23.58 15.85 19.41
CA SER A 79 23.61 16.74 20.59
C SER A 79 23.97 18.16 20.21
#